data_AF-A0A7W0JQJ5-F1
#
_entry.id   AF-A0A7W0JQJ5-F1
#
_cell.length_a   1.000
_cell.length_b   1.000
_cell.length_c   1.000
_cell.angle_alpha   90.00
_cell.angle_beta   90.00
_cell.angle_gamma   90.00
#
_symmetry.space_group_name_H-M   'P 1'
#
loop_
_entity.id
_entity.type
_entity.pdbx_description
1 polymer ?
#
loop_
_entity_poly.entity_id
_entity_poly.type
_entity_poly.pdbx_seq_one_letter_code
_entity_poly.pdbx_strand_id
1 'polypeptide(L)' 'MTRAKPGTEDPSDFLGTLEVEEPPPRHEDFEAYQHGDAGLMWELFDCIKWIKRGRMELAKNYLQKLVRKF' A
#
# COMPACT_ATOMS: atom_id res chain seq x y z
N MET A 1 -24.59 -2.09 -42.57
CA MET A 1 -24.28 -2.98 -41.42
C MET A 1 -22.77 -3.06 -41.27
N THR A 2 -22.17 -2.12 -40.55
CA THR A 2 -20.74 -2.11 -40.24
C THR A 2 -20.51 -3.06 -39.07
N ARG A 3 -19.83 -4.18 -39.35
CA ARG A 3 -19.49 -5.23 -38.39
C ARG A 3 -18.62 -4.63 -37.28
N ALA A 4 -19.08 -4.73 -36.03
CA ALA A 4 -18.27 -4.42 -34.85
C ALA A 4 -17.01 -5.31 -34.86
N LYS A 5 -15.84 -4.71 -34.61
CA LYS A 5 -14.58 -5.46 -34.40
C LYS A 5 -14.69 -6.21 -33.06
N PRO A 6 -14.52 -7.55 -33.05
CA PRO A 6 -14.37 -8.29 -31.81
C PRO A 6 -12.93 -8.16 -31.31
N GLY A 7 -12.74 -7.61 -30.11
CA GLY A 7 -11.45 -7.58 -29.43
C GLY A 7 -11.28 -6.32 -28.58
N THR A 8 -11.95 -6.26 -27.43
CA THR A 8 -11.79 -5.19 -26.43
C THR A 8 -11.81 -5.73 -25.00
N GLU A 9 -11.19 -6.89 -24.76
CA GLU A 9 -11.08 -7.45 -23.41
C GLU A 9 -9.76 -8.23 -23.23
N ASP A 10 -8.61 -7.71 -23.72
CA ASP A 10 -7.32 -8.19 -23.22
C ASP A 10 -6.96 -7.35 -21.98
N PRO A 11 -6.95 -7.93 -20.75
CA PRO A 11 -6.60 -7.20 -19.53
C PRO A 11 -5.19 -6.58 -19.59
N SER A 12 -4.32 -7.11 -20.46
CA SER A 12 -2.95 -6.62 -20.64
C SER A 12 -2.90 -5.19 -21.19
N ASP A 13 -3.89 -4.79 -22.00
CA ASP A 13 -3.98 -3.43 -22.56
C ASP A 13 -4.18 -2.38 -21.46
N PHE A 14 -4.73 -2.78 -20.31
CA PHE A 14 -4.91 -1.89 -19.16
C PHE A 14 -3.66 -1.81 -18.28
N LEU A 15 -2.81 -2.83 -18.26
CA LEU A 15 -1.64 -2.87 -17.38
C LEU A 15 -0.66 -1.74 -17.67
N GLY A 16 -0.46 -1.38 -18.95
CA GLY A 16 0.38 -0.25 -19.33
C GLY A 16 -0.10 1.12 -18.82
N THR A 17 -1.37 1.23 -18.42
CA THR A 17 -1.91 2.46 -17.80
C THR A 17 -1.67 2.53 -16.28
N LEU A 18 -1.25 1.42 -15.67
CA LEU A 18 -0.96 1.31 -14.24
C LEU A 18 0.54 1.37 -13.94
N GLU A 19 1.39 1.32 -14.97
CA GLU A 19 2.83 1.49 -14.83
C GLU A 19 3.15 2.94 -14.45
N VAL A 20 3.96 3.09 -13.41
CA VAL A 20 4.47 4.37 -12.92
C VAL A 20 5.99 4.30 -12.90
N GLU A 21 6.63 5.36 -13.41
CA GLU A 21 8.09 5.50 -13.47
C GLU A 21 8.71 5.76 -12.09
N GLU A 22 7.89 6.10 -11.10
CA GLU A 22 8.36 6.37 -9.74
C GLU A 22 8.81 5.09 -9.02
N PRO A 23 9.85 5.19 -8.17
CA PRO A 23 10.25 4.06 -7.35
C PRO A 23 9.10 3.62 -6.43
N PRO A 24 8.98 2.31 -6.15
CA PRO A 24 7.93 1.80 -5.29
C PRO A 24 8.06 2.45 -3.90
N PRO A 25 6.93 2.78 -3.27
CA PRO A 25 6.94 3.40 -1.96
C PRO A 25 7.56 2.45 -0.94
N ARG A 26 8.36 2.99 -0.04
CA ARG A 26 9.01 2.21 1.01
C ARG A 26 8.17 2.22 2.26
N HIS A 27 8.16 1.13 3.02
CA HIS A 27 7.44 1.07 4.29
C HIS A 27 7.91 2.13 5.29
N GLU A 28 9.17 2.57 5.18
CA GLU A 28 9.71 3.66 6.01
C GLU A 28 9.01 5.00 5.78
N ASP A 29 8.45 5.19 4.58
CA ASP A 29 7.85 6.45 4.14
C ASP A 29 6.33 6.47 4.31
N PHE A 30 5.73 5.35 4.73
CA PHE A 30 4.28 5.27 4.93
C PHE A 30 3.83 6.26 6.02
N GLU A 31 2.75 6.97 5.73
CA GLU A 31 2.08 7.83 6.70
C GLU A 31 1.26 6.97 7.69
N ALA A 32 1.33 7.32 8.97
CA ALA A 32 0.56 6.64 10.01
C ALA A 32 -0.81 7.31 10.22
N TYR A 33 -1.78 6.51 10.67
CA TYR A 33 -3.12 6.94 11.07
C TYR A 33 -3.99 7.52 9.93
N GLN A 34 -3.78 7.07 8.69
CA GLN A 34 -4.51 7.60 7.52
C GLN A 34 -6.02 7.31 7.54
N HIS A 35 -6.44 6.27 8.25
CA HIS A 35 -7.86 5.87 8.34
C HIS A 35 -8.45 6.10 9.73
N GLY A 36 -7.77 6.84 10.60
CA GLY A 36 -8.18 7.06 11.99
C GLY A 36 -8.37 5.75 12.77
N ASP A 37 -9.27 5.78 13.75
CA ASP A 37 -9.55 4.62 14.62
C ASP A 37 -10.01 3.37 13.84
N ALA A 38 -10.68 3.56 12.69
CA ALA A 38 -11.12 2.46 11.85
C ALA A 38 -9.93 1.67 11.25
N GLY A 39 -8.78 2.33 11.06
CA GLY A 39 -7.54 1.71 10.55
C GLY A 39 -6.61 1.19 11.64
N LEU A 40 -6.79 1.59 12.90
CA LEU A 40 -5.81 1.36 13.96
C LEU A 40 -5.45 -0.13 14.13
N MET A 41 -6.44 -1.01 14.07
CA MET A 41 -6.20 -2.46 14.18
C MET A 41 -5.26 -2.97 13.08
N TRP A 42 -5.43 -2.48 11.84
CA TRP A 42 -4.59 -2.86 10.71
C TRP A 42 -3.16 -2.34 10.86
N GLU A 43 -3.00 -1.11 11.33
CA GLU A 43 -1.68 -0.51 11.55
C GLU A 43 -0.89 -1.23 12.66
N LEU A 44 -1.56 -1.64 13.73
CA LEU A 44 -0.95 -2.48 14.77
C LEU A 44 -0.59 -3.87 14.24
N PHE A 45 -1.45 -4.46 13.41
CA PHE A 45 -1.18 -5.73 12.76
C PHE A 45 0.04 -5.66 11.82
N ASP A 46 0.23 -4.55 11.10
CA ASP A 46 1.42 -4.31 10.28
C ASP A 46 2.70 -4.28 11.12
N CYS A 47 2.67 -3.59 12.27
CA CYS A 47 3.78 -3.58 13.21
C CYS A 47 4.14 -4.99 13.70
N ILE A 48 3.13 -5.81 14.05
CA ILE A 48 3.34 -7.21 14.45
C ILE A 48 3.96 -8.03 13.32
N LYS A 49 3.48 -7.89 12.08
CA LYS A 49 4.05 -8.56 10.91
C LYS A 49 5.52 -8.17 10.69
N TRP A 50 5.86 -6.89 10.83
CA TRP A 50 7.25 -6.44 10.68
C TRP A 50 8.16 -7.00 11.76
N ILE A 51 7.72 -6.99 13.03
CA ILE A 51 8.46 -7.61 14.14
C ILE A 51 8.69 -9.10 13.87
N LYS A 52 7.65 -9.84 13.45
CA LYS A 52 7.75 -11.27 13.13
C LYS A 52 8.76 -11.57 12.00
N ARG A 53 8.99 -10.61 11.11
CA ARG A 53 9.96 -10.68 10.00
C ARG A 53 11.35 -10.15 10.36
N GLY A 54 11.62 -9.89 11.65
CA GLY A 54 12.91 -9.36 12.13
C GLY A 54 13.12 -7.86 11.86
N ARG A 55 12.09 -7.14 11.37
CA ARG A 55 12.15 -5.71 11.06
C ARG A 55 11.75 -4.87 12.27
N MET A 56 12.51 -5.01 13.35
CA MET A 56 12.21 -4.36 14.65
C MET A 56 12.24 -2.82 14.55
N GLU A 57 13.28 -2.25 13.94
CA GLU A 57 13.43 -0.79 13.86
C GLU A 57 12.36 -0.14 12.98
N LEU A 58 11.92 -0.81 11.91
CA LEU A 58 10.79 -0.36 11.10
C LEU A 58 9.51 -0.27 11.93
N ALA A 59 9.19 -1.32 12.69
CA ALA A 59 8.02 -1.33 13.56
C ALA A 59 8.09 -0.26 14.65
N LYS A 60 9.24 -0.08 15.30
CA LYS A 60 9.44 0.98 16.30
C LYS A 60 9.22 2.37 15.71
N ASN A 61 9.82 2.65 14.56
CA ASN A 61 9.69 3.95 13.90
C ASN A 61 8.23 4.22 13.51
N TYR A 62 7.52 3.21 13.02
CA TYR A 62 6.10 3.35 12.69
C TYR A 62 5.22 3.57 13.93
N LEU A 63 5.44 2.84 15.02
CA LEU A 63 4.75 3.07 16.30
C LEU A 63 4.98 4.49 16.84
N GLN A 64 6.18 5.05 16.69
CA GLN A 64 6.44 6.44 17.05
C GLN A 64 5.64 7.43 16.18
N LYS A 65 5.48 7.15 14.88
CA LYS A 65 4.61 7.96 14.00
C LYS A 65 3.15 7.88 14.45
N LEU A 66 2.65 6.68 14.78
CA LEU A 66 1.30 6.47 15.31
C LEU A 66 1.06 7.32 16.56
N VAL A 67 1.92 7.21 17.58
CA VAL A 67 1.77 7.97 18.85
C VAL A 67 1.75 9.48 18.63
N ARG A 68 2.48 9.99 17.62
CA ARG A 68 2.49 11.43 17.30
C ARG A 68 1.21 11.92 16.59
N LYS A 69 0.40 11.01 16.06
CA LYS A 69 -0.88 11.30 15.40
C LYS A 69 -2.08 11.15 16.35
N PHE A 70 -1.88 10.46 17.47
CA PHE A 70 -2.81 10.37 18.61
C PHE A 70 -2.73 11.61 19.52
#